data_AF-A0A7L5FNM7-F1
#
_entry.id   AF-A0A7L5FNM7-F1
#
_cell.length_a   1.000
_cell.length_b   1.000
_cell.length_c   1.000
_cell.angle_alpha   90.00
_cell.angle_beta   90.00
_cell.angle_gamma   90.00
#
_symmetry.space_group_name_H-M   'P 1'
#
loop_
_entity.id
_entity.type
_entity.pdbx_description
1 polymer ?
#
loop_
_entity_poly.entity_id
_entity_poly.type
_entity_poly.pdbx_seq_one_letter_code
_entity_poly.pdbx_strand_id
1 'polypeptide(L)'
;MRKVIILLGFLSFISCQQTADVTTENINSIFQSKDFTIEYILNDDTTASMSFIEDYIVYKKAEEVVRRTITYDEALLINDFIQNQFRFHNDSNSETPAIIILNTAKKVTLKIPNYEMDYRNLINKLDL
;
A
#
# COMPACT_ATOMS: atom_id res chain seq x y z
N MET A 1 24.18 -31.67 -28.89
CA MET A 1 23.01 -31.05 -28.22
C MET A 1 23.06 -31.27 -26.69
N ARG A 2 24.13 -30.81 -26.03
CA ARG A 2 24.32 -31.01 -24.57
C ARG A 2 24.77 -29.73 -23.83
N LYS A 3 24.97 -28.63 -24.56
CA LYS A 3 25.44 -27.34 -24.02
C LYS A 3 24.34 -26.26 -23.95
N VAL A 4 23.14 -26.55 -24.44
CA VAL A 4 22.02 -25.58 -24.49
C VAL A 4 21.09 -25.68 -23.26
N ILE A 5 21.19 -26.77 -22.49
CA ILE A 5 20.28 -27.00 -21.34
C ILE A 5 20.69 -26.20 -20.10
N ILE A 6 21.94 -25.74 -20.00
CA ILE A 6 22.45 -25.02 -18.81
C ILE A 6 22.02 -23.55 -18.79
N LEU A 7 21.60 -22.98 -19.92
CA LEU A 7 21.24 -21.56 -20.01
C LEU A 7 19.78 -21.26 -19.63
N LEU A 8 18.92 -22.27 -19.50
CA LEU A 8 17.48 -22.08 -19.21
C LEU A 8 17.14 -22.06 -17.70
N GLY A 9 18.10 -22.35 -16.83
CA GLY A 9 17.88 -22.48 -15.38
C GLY A 9 18.06 -21.20 -14.56
N PHE A 10 18.53 -20.10 -15.17
CA PHE A 10 18.86 -18.86 -14.46
C PHE A 10 17.77 -17.76 -14.57
N LEU A 11 16.63 -18.05 -15.18
CA LEU A 11 15.54 -17.09 -15.40
C LEU A 11 14.43 -17.13 -14.34
N SER A 12 14.59 -17.92 -13.29
CA SER A 12 13.76 -17.80 -12.08
C SER A 12 14.26 -16.62 -11.24
N PHE A 13 14.26 -15.41 -11.82
CA PHE A 13 14.34 -14.19 -11.03
C PHE A 13 13.06 -14.11 -10.21
N ILE A 14 13.21 -14.56 -8.98
CA ILE A 14 12.32 -14.41 -7.86
C ILE A 14 11.72 -13.00 -7.95
N SER A 15 10.46 -12.88 -8.35
CA SER A 15 9.67 -11.66 -8.14
C SER A 15 9.34 -11.59 -6.64
N CYS A 16 10.37 -11.47 -5.81
CA CYS A 16 10.22 -11.14 -4.41
C CYS A 16 10.02 -9.63 -4.37
N GLN A 17 8.80 -9.17 -4.10
CA GLN A 17 8.57 -7.78 -3.74
C GLN A 17 9.51 -7.45 -2.58
N GLN A 18 10.34 -6.42 -2.74
CA GLN A 18 11.31 -6.05 -1.73
C GLN A 18 10.60 -5.38 -0.55
N THR A 19 10.69 -5.99 0.63
CA THR A 19 10.38 -5.29 1.88
C THR A 19 11.45 -4.21 2.10
N ALA A 20 11.03 -2.96 2.19
CA ALA A 20 11.90 -1.80 2.36
C ALA A 20 11.64 -1.12 3.71
N ASP A 21 12.69 -0.49 4.22
CA ASP A 21 12.62 0.27 5.48
C ASP A 21 11.62 1.42 5.38
N VAL A 22 11.05 1.79 6.53
CA VAL A 22 10.09 2.89 6.63
C VAL A 22 10.82 4.23 6.52
N THR A 23 10.93 4.74 5.29
CA THR A 23 11.51 6.04 4.99
C THR A 23 10.62 6.80 4.00
N THR A 24 10.67 8.14 4.04
CA THR A 24 9.97 8.99 3.08
C THR A 24 10.43 8.72 1.65
N GLU A 25 11.72 8.46 1.44
CA GLU A 25 12.29 8.08 0.14
C GLU A 25 11.64 6.80 -0.41
N ASN A 26 11.55 5.75 0.42
CA ASN A 26 10.96 4.47 0.00
C ASN A 26 9.48 4.61 -0.33
N ILE A 27 8.71 5.32 0.49
CA ILE A 27 7.28 5.58 0.23
C ILE A 27 7.09 6.39 -1.04
N ASN A 28 7.84 7.49 -1.21
CA ASN A 28 7.75 8.33 -2.41
C ASN A 28 8.10 7.57 -3.68
N SER A 29 9.09 6.67 -3.62
CA SER A 29 9.44 5.82 -4.76
C SER A 29 8.30 4.88 -5.18
N ILE A 30 7.43 4.47 -4.25
CA ILE A 30 6.23 3.69 -4.56
C ILE A 30 5.19 4.59 -5.24
N PHE A 31 4.90 5.76 -4.69
CA PHE A 31 3.92 6.69 -5.26
C PHE A 31 4.29 7.16 -6.68
N GLN A 32 5.58 7.28 -6.99
CA GLN A 32 6.07 7.63 -8.32
C GLN A 32 5.79 6.56 -9.39
N SER A 33 5.48 5.32 -9.00
CA SER A 33 5.19 4.23 -9.95
C SER A 33 3.83 4.36 -10.64
N LYS A 34 2.97 5.30 -10.20
CA LYS A 34 1.57 5.53 -10.62
C LYS A 34 0.61 4.39 -10.29
N ASP A 35 1.07 3.15 -10.38
CA ASP A 35 0.33 1.95 -10.01
C ASP A 35 0.83 1.43 -8.66
N PHE A 36 0.07 1.71 -7.61
CA PHE A 36 0.40 1.27 -6.26
C PHE A 36 -0.88 0.95 -5.47
N THR A 37 -0.72 0.32 -4.31
CA THR A 37 -1.81 -0.02 -3.41
C THR A 37 -1.45 0.37 -1.99
N ILE A 38 -2.45 0.89 -1.29
CA ILE A 38 -2.42 1.09 0.15
C ILE A 38 -3.36 0.04 0.76
N GLU A 39 -2.84 -0.80 1.66
CA GLU A 39 -3.63 -1.73 2.46
C GLU A 39 -3.75 -1.18 3.88
N TYR A 40 -4.97 -1.22 4.42
CA TYR A 40 -5.32 -0.78 5.76
C TYR A 40 -5.69 -2.00 6.60
N ILE A 41 -4.72 -2.50 7.38
CA ILE A 41 -4.93 -3.58 8.35
C ILE A 41 -5.39 -2.96 9.66
N LEU A 42 -6.69 -3.08 9.97
CA LEU A 42 -7.30 -2.48 11.17
C LEU A 42 -7.22 -3.42 12.38
N ASN A 43 -7.29 -4.73 12.12
CA ASN A 43 -7.12 -5.82 13.07
C ASN A 43 -6.88 -7.12 12.27
N ASP A 44 -6.72 -8.25 12.97
CA ASP A 44 -6.37 -9.53 12.35
C ASP A 44 -7.42 -10.03 11.34
N ASP A 45 -8.68 -9.58 11.46
CA ASP A 45 -9.80 -10.00 10.60
C ASP A 45 -10.21 -8.95 9.56
N THR A 46 -9.73 -7.70 9.71
CA THR A 46 -10.24 -6.57 8.94
C THR A 46 -9.13 -5.89 8.17
N THR A 47 -9.14 -6.10 6.85
CA THR A 47 -8.31 -5.40 5.89
C THR A 47 -9.16 -4.73 4.82
N ALA A 48 -8.82 -3.50 4.48
CA ALA A 48 -9.30 -2.82 3.28
C ALA A 48 -8.11 -2.46 2.38
N SER A 49 -8.34 -2.25 1.09
CA SER A 49 -7.31 -1.80 0.18
C SER A 49 -7.80 -0.70 -0.75
N MET A 50 -6.87 0.19 -1.12
CA MET A 50 -7.08 1.26 -2.08
C MET A 50 -5.96 1.19 -3.10
N SER A 51 -6.29 0.73 -4.30
CA SER A 51 -5.35 0.68 -5.44
C SER A 51 -5.52 1.91 -6.30
N PHE A 52 -4.39 2.53 -6.66
CA PHE A 52 -4.28 3.62 -7.61
C PHE A 52 -3.79 3.02 -8.91
N ILE A 53 -4.57 3.19 -9.97
CA ILE A 53 -4.27 2.65 -11.30
C ILE A 53 -4.62 3.76 -12.28
N GLU A 54 -3.59 4.34 -12.90
CA GLU A 54 -3.73 5.53 -13.74
C GLU A 54 -4.45 6.69 -13.01
N ASP A 55 -5.67 7.05 -13.42
CA ASP A 55 -6.52 8.09 -12.84
C ASP A 55 -7.70 7.51 -12.02
N TYR A 56 -7.71 6.20 -11.78
CA TYR A 56 -8.73 5.52 -10.99
C TYR A 56 -8.22 5.15 -9.60
N ILE A 57 -9.14 5.19 -8.65
CA ILE A 57 -9.05 4.41 -7.42
C ILE A 57 -9.95 3.19 -7.49
N VAL A 58 -9.45 2.08 -6.94
CA VAL A 58 -10.21 0.88 -6.65
C VAL A 58 -10.13 0.64 -5.15
N TYR A 59 -11.21 0.94 -4.45
CA TYR A 59 -11.35 0.67 -3.03
C TYR A 59 -12.06 -0.66 -2.82
N LYS A 60 -11.55 -1.47 -1.89
CA LYS A 60 -12.10 -2.78 -1.54
C LYS A 60 -12.15 -2.96 -0.04
N LYS A 61 -13.28 -3.43 0.47
CA LYS A 61 -13.45 -3.80 1.87
C LYS A 61 -14.50 -4.91 1.97
N ALA A 62 -14.11 -6.06 2.52
CA ALA A 62 -14.96 -7.26 2.53
C ALA A 62 -15.51 -7.58 1.12
N GLU A 63 -16.83 -7.62 0.93
CA GLU A 63 -17.49 -7.89 -0.35
C GLU A 63 -17.75 -6.63 -1.19
N GLU A 64 -17.44 -5.44 -0.65
CA GLU A 64 -17.68 -4.16 -1.30
C GLU A 64 -16.48 -3.74 -2.15
N VAL A 65 -16.75 -3.33 -3.39
CA VAL A 65 -15.74 -2.81 -4.33
C VAL A 65 -16.28 -1.54 -4.96
N VAL A 66 -15.57 -0.43 -4.78
CA VAL A 66 -15.85 0.85 -5.43
C VAL A 66 -14.73 1.18 -6.39
N ARG A 67 -15.07 1.49 -7.65
CA ARG A 67 -14.12 1.93 -8.66
C ARG A 67 -14.60 3.24 -9.28
N ARG A 68 -13.77 4.28 -9.20
CA ARG A 68 -14.06 5.59 -9.79
C ARG A 68 -12.79 6.39 -10.05
N THR A 69 -12.91 7.43 -10.86
CA THR A 69 -11.86 8.42 -11.03
C THR A 69 -11.60 9.14 -9.70
N ILE A 70 -10.34 9.45 -9.44
CA ILE A 70 -9.92 10.24 -8.28
C ILE A 70 -9.67 11.69 -8.67
N THR A 71 -10.13 12.62 -7.84
CA THR A 71 -9.84 14.04 -7.98
C THR A 71 -8.52 14.41 -7.29
N TYR A 72 -7.97 15.56 -7.67
CA TYR A 72 -6.75 16.06 -7.04
C TYR A 72 -6.90 16.29 -5.52
N ASP A 73 -8.03 16.87 -5.09
CA ASP A 73 -8.29 17.14 -3.67
C ASP A 73 -8.40 15.84 -2.85
N GLU A 74 -8.99 14.80 -3.43
CA GLU A 74 -9.03 13.47 -2.80
C GLU A 74 -7.64 12.83 -2.70
N ALA A 75 -6.81 12.98 -3.73
CA ALA A 75 -5.43 12.52 -3.69
C ALA A 75 -4.63 13.26 -2.60
N LEU A 76 -4.86 14.56 -2.41
CA LEU A 76 -4.29 15.33 -1.30
C LEU A 76 -4.75 14.82 0.07
N LEU A 77 -6.05 14.55 0.23
CA LEU A 77 -6.58 14.00 1.49
C LEU A 77 -5.93 12.67 1.87
N ILE A 78 -5.73 11.79 0.91
CA ILE A 78 -5.08 10.49 1.13
C ILE A 78 -3.61 10.68 1.47
N ASN A 79 -2.91 11.55 0.74
CA ASN A 79 -1.51 11.87 1.00
C ASN A 79 -1.30 12.48 2.41
N ASP A 80 -2.16 13.42 2.81
CA ASP A 80 -2.11 14.03 4.15
C ASP A 80 -2.40 13.00 5.24
N PHE A 81 -3.35 12.10 5.02
CA PHE A 81 -3.60 10.98 5.92
C PHE A 81 -2.33 10.13 6.09
N ILE A 82 -1.70 9.68 5.00
CA ILE A 82 -0.49 8.86 5.07
C ILE A 82 0.66 9.59 5.77
N GLN A 83 0.88 10.87 5.46
CA GLN A 83 1.91 11.68 6.12
C GLN A 83 1.66 11.82 7.61
N ASN A 84 0.41 12.01 8.04
CA ASN A 84 0.07 12.06 9.46
C ASN A 84 0.32 10.72 10.15
N GLN A 85 -0.11 9.62 9.54
CA GLN A 85 0.07 8.28 10.08
C GLN A 85 1.54 7.84 10.15
N PHE A 86 2.36 8.25 9.17
CA PHE A 86 3.80 8.01 9.15
C PHE A 86 4.49 8.51 10.44
N ARG A 87 4.02 9.61 11.03
CA ARG A 87 4.60 10.18 12.26
C ARG A 87 4.36 9.32 13.50
N PHE A 88 3.38 8.42 13.45
CA PHE A 88 3.03 7.52 14.54
C PHE A 88 3.61 6.11 14.37
N HIS A 89 4.30 5.85 13.25
CA HIS A 89 5.00 4.60 13.05
C HIS A 89 6.10 4.41 14.10
N ASN A 90 6.19 3.19 14.64
CA ASN A 90 7.29 2.75 15.49
C ASN A 90 7.51 1.24 15.30
N ASP A 91 8.76 0.82 15.06
CA ASP A 91 9.12 -0.60 14.88
C ASP A 91 8.83 -1.48 16.10
N SER A 92 8.76 -0.87 17.29
CA SER A 92 8.42 -1.54 18.54
C SER A 92 6.92 -1.85 18.68
N ASN A 93 6.07 -1.28 17.81
CA ASN A 93 4.65 -1.59 17.79
C ASN A 93 4.40 -3.00 17.23
N SER A 94 3.22 -3.53 17.55
CA SER A 94 2.71 -4.75 16.91
C SER A 94 2.63 -4.60 15.39
N GLU A 95 2.77 -5.71 14.66
CA GLU A 95 2.58 -5.76 13.20
C GLU A 95 1.14 -5.43 12.77
N THR A 96 0.18 -5.58 13.69
CA THR A 96 -1.23 -5.22 13.51
C THR A 96 -1.65 -4.32 14.69
N PRO A 97 -2.35 -3.20 14.46
CA PRO A 97 -2.76 -2.63 13.17
C PRO A 97 -1.61 -1.97 12.39
N ALA A 98 -1.74 -1.96 11.06
CA ALA A 98 -0.72 -1.41 10.16
C ALA A 98 -1.30 -0.85 8.85
N ILE A 99 -0.53 0.03 8.22
CA ILE A 99 -0.76 0.50 6.85
C ILE A 99 0.37 -0.02 5.98
N ILE A 100 0.05 -0.74 4.91
CA ILE A 100 1.04 -1.22 3.95
C ILE A 100 0.92 -0.38 2.69
N ILE A 101 2.05 0.14 2.22
CA ILE A 101 2.15 0.86 0.96
C ILE A 101 3.03 0.03 0.04
N LEU A 102 2.52 -0.35 -1.13
CA LEU A 102 3.22 -1.27 -2.00
C LEU A 102 2.96 -1.05 -3.49
N ASN A 103 3.93 -1.44 -4.32
CA ASN A 103 3.77 -1.65 -5.75
C ASN A 103 4.38 -3.00 -6.14
N THR A 104 4.52 -3.29 -7.42
CA THR A 104 5.09 -4.57 -7.90
C THR A 104 6.51 -4.85 -7.38
N ALA A 105 7.31 -3.82 -7.10
CA ALA A 105 8.72 -3.95 -6.75
C ALA A 105 9.00 -3.80 -5.25
N LYS A 106 8.24 -2.97 -4.53
CA LYS A 106 8.57 -2.52 -3.18
C LYS A 106 7.35 -2.53 -2.26
N LYS A 107 7.58 -2.83 -0.99
CA LYS A 107 6.59 -2.77 0.09
C LYS A 107 7.17 -2.07 1.32
N VAL A 108 6.41 -1.16 1.90
CA VAL A 108 6.69 -0.48 3.17
C VAL A 108 5.53 -0.74 4.12
N THR A 109 5.81 -1.15 5.35
CA THR A 109 4.79 -1.43 6.39
C THR A 109 4.91 -0.42 7.53
N LEU A 110 3.89 0.40 7.71
CA LEU A 110 3.76 1.32 8.82
C LEU A 110 3.00 0.66 9.98
N LYS A 111 3.72 0.26 11.03
CA LYS A 111 3.13 -0.25 12.29
C LYS A 111 2.57 0.90 13.14
N ILE A 112 1.26 1.09 13.14
CA ILE A 112 0.60 2.28 13.71
C ILE A 112 -0.57 1.84 14.59
N PRO A 113 -0.50 2.02 15.92
CA PRO A 113 -1.62 1.68 16.80
C PRO A 113 -2.77 2.68 16.64
N ASN A 114 -4.00 2.21 16.84
CA ASN A 114 -5.19 3.04 17.05
C ASN A 114 -5.58 4.03 15.91
N TYR A 115 -5.17 3.78 14.65
CA TYR A 115 -5.52 4.67 13.53
C TYR A 115 -6.94 4.46 12.94
N GLU A 116 -7.72 3.51 13.46
CA GLU A 116 -9.02 3.12 12.90
C GLU A 116 -9.99 4.30 12.76
N MET A 117 -10.03 5.19 13.75
CA MET A 117 -10.91 6.37 13.71
C MET A 117 -10.49 7.34 12.59
N ASP A 118 -9.19 7.59 12.45
CA ASP A 118 -8.66 8.44 11.37
C ASP A 118 -8.93 7.83 10.00
N TYR A 119 -8.81 6.50 9.88
CA TYR A 119 -9.16 5.76 8.68
C TYR A 119 -10.64 5.91 8.33
N ARG A 120 -11.56 5.73 9.29
CA ARG A 120 -13.00 5.92 9.07
C ARG A 120 -13.30 7.35 8.62
N ASN A 121 -12.62 8.34 9.20
CA ASN A 121 -12.76 9.73 8.79
C ASN A 121 -12.27 9.97 7.35
N LEU A 122 -11.17 9.34 6.92
CA LEU A 122 -10.70 9.41 5.54
C LEU A 122 -11.74 8.81 4.58
N ILE A 123 -12.17 7.58 4.83
CA ILE A 123 -13.13 6.86 3.98
C ILE A 123 -14.44 7.64 3.83
N ASN A 124 -14.98 8.18 4.93
CA ASN A 124 -16.18 9.03 4.89
C ASN A 124 -15.99 10.30 4.05
N LYS A 125 -14.81 10.95 4.12
CA LYS A 125 -14.51 12.15 3.30
C LYS A 125 -14.36 11.84 1.81
N LEU A 126 -13.99 10.61 1.49
CA LEU A 126 -13.86 10.12 0.11
C LEU A 126 -15.17 9.53 -0.43
N ASP A 127 -16.24 9.46 0.38
CA ASP A 127 -17.50 8.81 -0.01
C ASP A 127 -17.28 7.37 -0.52
N LEU A 128 -16.51 6.59 0.26
CA LEU A 128 -16.10 5.21 -0.02
C LEU A 128 -16.65 4.21 1.00
#